data_AF-A0A852H234-F1
#
_entry.id   AF-A0A852H234-F1
#
_cell.length_a   1.000
_cell.length_b   1.000
_cell.length_c   1.000
_cell.angle_alpha   90.00
_cell.angle_beta   90.00
_cell.angle_gamma   90.00
#
_symmetry.space_group_name_H-M   'P 1'
#
loop_
_entity.id
_entity.type
_entity.pdbx_description
1 polymer ?
#
loop_
_entity_poly.entity_id
_entity_poly.type
_entity_poly.pdbx_seq_one_letter_code
_entity_poly.pdbx_strand_id
1 'polypeptide(L)'
;RHQFPHGIPECGTDALRMALCAHNVHGDDIRLDVAGVLSYRHFCNKVWNAVKFVLAALGPDFVPRPPEETVPQRPMERWVLSRLAQAAGECGRRMEALEVHGAVAAVHHFWLRSFCDVYL
;
A
#
# COMPACT_ATOMS: atom_id res chain seq x y z
N ARG A 1 1.04 4.76 31.94
CA ARG A 1 0.05 3.70 32.30
C ARG A 1 -1.41 4.09 32.06
N HIS A 2 -1.79 5.37 31.93
CA HIS A 2 -3.19 5.78 31.68
C HIS A 2 -3.70 5.54 30.24
N GLN A 3 -2.85 5.58 29.21
CA GLN A 3 -3.32 5.52 27.81
C GLN A 3 -3.66 4.11 27.31
N PHE A 4 -3.04 3.06 27.88
CA PHE A 4 -3.25 1.67 27.47
C PHE A 4 -3.37 0.78 28.72
N PRO A 5 -4.49 0.86 29.47
CA PRO A 5 -4.67 0.12 30.72
C PRO A 5 -4.65 -1.40 30.53
N HIS A 6 -4.95 -1.87 29.32
CA HIS A 6 -4.97 -3.28 28.94
C HIS A 6 -3.80 -3.67 28.01
N GLY A 7 -2.79 -2.81 27.88
CA GLY A 7 -1.67 -3.00 26.96
C GLY A 7 -1.95 -2.50 25.53
N ILE A 8 -0.91 -2.52 24.68
CA ILE A 8 -1.00 -2.13 23.28
C ILE A 8 -1.49 -3.36 22.49
N PRO A 9 -2.54 -3.23 21.65
CA PRO A 9 -3.03 -4.34 20.85
C PRO A 9 -1.98 -4.80 19.83
N GLU A 10 -2.01 -6.08 19.48
CA GLU A 10 -1.12 -6.62 18.45
C GLU A 10 -1.45 -6.01 17.09
N CYS A 11 -0.54 -5.16 16.59
CA CYS A 11 -0.70 -4.47 15.32
C CYS A 11 -0.04 -5.19 14.13
N GLY A 12 0.98 -6.02 14.38
CA GLY A 12 1.79 -6.68 13.35
C GLY A 12 2.97 -5.82 12.87
N THR A 13 4.06 -6.47 12.46
CA THR A 13 5.33 -5.79 12.15
C THR A 13 5.24 -4.85 10.96
N ASP A 14 4.55 -5.24 9.89
CA ASP A 14 4.45 -4.41 8.68
C ASP A 14 3.57 -3.18 8.90
N ALA A 15 2.51 -3.32 9.70
CA ALA A 15 1.67 -2.19 10.10
C ALA A 15 2.48 -1.14 10.87
N LEU A 16 3.33 -1.58 11.81
CA LEU A 16 4.22 -0.70 12.57
C LEU A 16 5.25 -0.01 11.66
N ARG A 17 5.90 -0.75 10.76
CA ARG A 17 6.86 -0.19 9.81
C ARG A 17 6.21 0.85 8.91
N MET A 18 5.06 0.53 8.33
CA MET A 18 4.33 1.44 7.45
C MET A 18 3.89 2.71 8.20
N ALA A 19 3.39 2.58 9.44
CA ALA A 19 3.02 3.72 10.25
C ALA A 19 4.21 4.64 10.56
N LEU A 20 5.37 4.07 10.94
CA LEU A 20 6.58 4.84 11.18
C LEU A 20 7.10 5.52 9.90
N CYS A 21 7.14 4.79 8.79
CA CYS A 21 7.57 5.31 7.50
C CYS A 21 6.62 6.39 6.95
N ALA A 22 5.33 6.36 7.30
CA ALA A 22 4.35 7.35 6.89
C ALA A 22 4.44 8.68 7.66
N HIS A 23 5.16 8.71 8.78
CA HIS A 23 5.38 9.96 9.50
C HIS A 23 6.35 10.85 8.73
N ASN A 24 5.90 12.06 8.44
CA ASN A 24 6.76 13.09 7.89
C ASN A 24 7.64 13.68 9.00
N VAL A 25 8.83 13.12 9.16
CA VAL A 25 9.79 13.51 10.20
C VAL A 25 10.54 14.77 9.74
N HIS A 26 10.17 15.92 10.30
CA HIS A 26 10.87 17.19 10.11
C HIS A 26 11.64 17.66 11.36
N GLY A 27 11.68 16.84 12.42
CA GLY A 27 12.34 17.13 13.69
C GLY A 27 12.68 15.85 14.46
N ASP A 28 13.14 15.97 15.70
CA ASP A 28 13.80 14.87 16.41
C ASP A 28 12.84 13.81 16.98
N ASP A 29 11.57 14.17 17.21
CA ASP A 29 10.61 13.31 17.91
C ASP A 29 9.48 12.77 17.01
N ILE A 30 9.28 11.45 17.05
CA ILE A 30 8.12 10.78 16.44
C ILE A 30 7.09 10.49 17.53
N ARG A 31 5.96 11.20 17.50
CA ARG A 31 4.81 10.87 18.35
C ARG A 31 4.02 9.72 17.72
N LEU A 32 4.40 8.50 18.07
CA LEU A 32 3.73 7.28 17.60
C LEU A 32 2.26 7.25 18.06
N ASP A 33 1.35 7.19 17.10
CA ASP A 33 -0.07 7.00 17.34
C ASP A 33 -0.46 5.54 17.08
N VAL A 34 -0.87 4.82 18.13
CA VAL A 34 -1.31 3.42 18.05
C VAL A 34 -2.55 3.29 17.15
N ALA A 35 -3.43 4.28 17.10
CA ALA A 35 -4.58 4.25 16.20
C ALA A 35 -4.13 4.31 14.73
N GLY A 36 -3.13 5.14 14.41
CA GLY A 36 -2.44 5.14 13.12
C GLY A 36 -1.85 3.77 12.75
N VAL A 37 -1.18 3.10 13.69
CA VAL A 37 -0.66 1.74 13.44
C VAL A 37 -1.77 0.74 13.13
N LEU A 38 -2.89 0.80 13.87
CA LEU A 38 -4.06 -0.05 13.61
C LEU A 38 -4.69 0.25 12.24
N SER A 39 -4.72 1.50 11.81
CA SER A 39 -5.14 1.86 10.45
C SER A 39 -4.27 1.19 9.38
N TYR A 40 -2.95 1.19 9.57
CA TYR A 40 -2.04 0.49 8.65
C TYR A 40 -2.18 -1.04 8.71
N ARG A 41 -2.57 -1.62 9.84
CA ARG A 41 -2.95 -3.05 9.91
C ARG A 41 -4.15 -3.34 9.02
N HIS A 42 -5.18 -2.50 9.07
CA HIS A 42 -6.34 -2.64 8.18
C HIS A 42 -5.96 -2.49 6.70
N PHE A 43 -5.04 -1.57 6.39
CA PHE A 43 -4.48 -1.43 5.05
C PHE A 43 -3.74 -2.70 4.59
N CYS A 44 -2.82 -3.25 5.39
CA CYS A 44 -2.12 -4.51 5.07
C CYS A 44 -3.11 -5.66 4.82
N ASN A 45 -4.16 -5.76 5.65
CA ASN A 45 -5.21 -6.76 5.46
C ASN A 45 -6.02 -6.52 4.17
N LYS A 46 -6.27 -5.26 3.78
CA LYS A 46 -6.93 -4.91 2.51
C LYS A 46 -6.08 -5.35 1.32
N VAL A 47 -4.77 -5.10 1.34
CA VAL A 47 -3.83 -5.58 0.31
C VAL A 47 -3.86 -7.11 0.22
N TRP A 48 -3.80 -7.80 1.36
CA TRP A 48 -3.87 -9.26 1.41
C TRP A 48 -5.16 -9.81 0.79
N ASN A 49 -6.31 -9.23 1.14
CA ASN A 49 -7.60 -9.63 0.59
C ASN A 49 -7.69 -9.37 -0.92
N ALA A 50 -7.16 -8.23 -1.40
CA ALA A 50 -7.10 -7.91 -2.82
C ALA A 50 -6.25 -8.93 -3.60
N VAL A 51 -5.06 -9.28 -3.11
CA VAL A 51 -4.20 -10.30 -3.71
C VAL A 51 -4.89 -11.66 -3.73
N LYS A 52 -5.50 -12.07 -2.60
CA LYS A 52 -6.23 -13.34 -2.50
C LYS A 52 -7.38 -13.42 -3.50
N PHE A 53 -8.13 -12.33 -3.65
CA PHE A 53 -9.21 -12.23 -4.64
C PHE A 53 -8.69 -12.39 -6.08
N VAL A 54 -7.63 -11.68 -6.44
CA VAL A 54 -7.03 -11.77 -7.79
C VAL A 54 -6.50 -13.17 -8.06
N LEU A 55 -5.75 -13.77 -7.13
CA LEU A 55 -5.23 -15.13 -7.31
C LEU A 55 -6.35 -16.16 -7.46
N ALA A 56 -7.44 -16.02 -6.70
CA ALA A 56 -8.61 -16.88 -6.84
C ALA A 56 -9.30 -16.72 -8.20
N ALA A 57 -9.38 -15.49 -8.72
CA ALA A 57 -9.98 -15.20 -10.03
C ALA A 57 -9.11 -15.69 -11.21
N LEU A 58 -7.79 -15.70 -11.06
CA LEU A 58 -6.85 -16.23 -12.05
C LEU A 58 -6.91 -17.77 -12.13
N GLY A 59 -7.13 -18.43 -11.00
CA GLY A 59 -7.16 -19.89 -10.90
C GLY A 59 -5.78 -20.54 -10.76
N PRO A 60 -5.73 -21.83 -10.39
CA PRO A 60 -4.47 -22.53 -10.06
C PRO A 60 -3.55 -22.76 -11.26
N ASP A 61 -4.11 -22.83 -12.46
CA ASP A 61 -3.37 -23.13 -13.70
C ASP A 61 -2.96 -21.86 -14.46
N PHE A 62 -3.12 -20.68 -13.86
CA PHE A 62 -2.74 -19.43 -14.50
C PHE A 62 -1.23 -19.33 -14.67
N VAL A 63 -0.80 -19.16 -15.93
CA VAL A 63 0.58 -18.86 -16.28
C VAL A 63 0.64 -17.43 -16.81
N PRO A 64 1.43 -16.53 -16.17
CA PRO A 64 1.57 -15.17 -16.66
C PRO A 64 2.25 -15.18 -18.04
N ARG A 65 1.70 -14.37 -18.95
CA ARG A 65 2.32 -14.12 -20.26
C ARG A 65 3.59 -13.30 -20.10
N PRO A 66 4.55 -13.41 -21.04
CA PRO A 66 5.70 -12.51 -21.08
C PRO A 66 5.27 -11.03 -21.06
N PRO A 67 6.02 -10.14 -20.40
CA PRO A 67 5.69 -8.72 -20.36
C PRO A 67 5.54 -8.10 -21.75
N GLU A 68 6.33 -8.55 -22.73
CA GLU A 68 6.31 -8.09 -24.13
C GLU A 68 4.97 -8.38 -24.83
N GLU A 69 4.27 -9.44 -24.38
CA GLU A 69 2.97 -9.87 -24.91
C GLU A 69 1.80 -9.34 -24.06
N THR A 70 2.09 -8.70 -22.93
CA THR A 70 1.09 -8.21 -21.97
C THR A 70 0.67 -6.78 -22.33
N VAL A 71 -0.17 -6.66 -23.35
CA VAL A 71 -0.71 -5.37 -23.79
C VAL A 71 -2.12 -5.15 -23.22
N PRO A 72 -2.40 -4.03 -22.53
CA PRO A 72 -3.74 -3.75 -21.98
C PRO A 72 -4.76 -3.49 -23.09
N GLN A 73 -5.73 -4.40 -23.21
CA GLN A 73 -6.74 -4.39 -24.26
C GLN A 73 -7.90 -3.46 -23.90
N ARG A 74 -8.29 -3.43 -22.62
CA ARG A 74 -9.46 -2.67 -22.16
C ARG A 74 -9.09 -1.26 -21.69
N PRO A 75 -9.98 -0.26 -21.83
CA PRO A 75 -9.75 1.07 -21.28
C PRO A 75 -9.41 1.08 -19.77
N MET A 76 -10.07 0.22 -18.98
CA MET A 76 -9.82 0.11 -17.55
C MET A 76 -8.45 -0.50 -17.21
N GLU A 77 -7.97 -1.45 -18.02
CA GLU A 77 -6.61 -2.01 -17.87
C GLU A 77 -5.56 -0.93 -18.15
N ARG A 78 -5.74 -0.16 -19.22
CA ARG A 78 -4.87 1.00 -19.53
C ARG A 78 -4.91 2.03 -18.42
N TRP A 79 -6.09 2.32 -17.88
CA TRP A 79 -6.27 3.28 -16.80
C TRP A 79 -5.54 2.84 -15.53
N VAL A 80 -5.74 1.60 -15.05
CA VAL A 80 -5.09 1.15 -13.81
C VAL A 80 -3.58 1.07 -13.96
N LEU A 81 -3.07 0.64 -15.12
CA LEU A 81 -1.63 0.62 -15.40
C LEU A 81 -1.06 2.05 -15.47
N SER A 82 -1.80 3.02 -16.02
CA SER A 82 -1.42 4.44 -15.93
C SER A 82 -1.32 4.92 -14.48
N ARG A 83 -2.30 4.58 -13.62
CA ARG A 83 -2.27 4.94 -12.19
C ARG A 83 -1.08 4.26 -11.48
N LEU A 84 -0.80 3.00 -11.79
CA LEU A 84 0.33 2.26 -11.25
C LEU A 84 1.66 2.89 -11.65
N ALA A 85 1.83 3.22 -12.93
CA ALA A 85 3.05 3.88 -13.42
C ALA A 85 3.27 5.24 -12.76
N GLN A 86 2.20 6.03 -12.59
CA GLN A 86 2.26 7.30 -11.87
C GLN A 86 2.68 7.10 -10.40
N ALA A 87 2.09 6.13 -9.71
CA ALA A 87 2.40 5.84 -8.31
C ALA A 87 3.83 5.31 -8.14
N ALA A 88 4.30 4.44 -9.04
CA ALA A 88 5.67 3.94 -9.05
C ALA A 88 6.69 5.07 -9.29
N GLY A 89 6.42 5.97 -10.24
CA GLY A 89 7.28 7.12 -10.51
C GLY A 89 7.33 8.11 -9.34
N GLU A 90 6.19 8.38 -8.69
CA GLU A 90 6.15 9.21 -7.49
C GLU A 90 6.89 8.55 -6.32
N CYS A 91 6.65 7.27 -6.08
CA CYS A 91 7.34 6.50 -5.06
C CYS A 91 8.87 6.56 -5.26
N GLY A 92 9.35 6.33 -6.49
CA GLY A 92 10.77 6.42 -6.84
C GLY A 92 11.37 7.78 -6.53
N ARG A 93 10.76 8.86 -7.03
CA ARG A 93 11.23 10.24 -6.77
C ARG A 93 11.30 10.57 -5.28
N ARG A 94 10.27 10.18 -4.51
CA ARG A 94 10.23 10.42 -3.06
C ARG A 94 11.30 9.63 -2.33
N MET A 95 11.54 8.38 -2.71
CA MET A 95 12.61 7.55 -2.15
C MET A 95 13.99 8.14 -2.44
N GLU A 96 14.23 8.64 -3.67
CA GLU A 96 15.48 9.32 -4.06
C GLU A 96 15.72 10.60 -3.24
N ALA A 97 14.64 11.34 -2.93
CA ALA A 97 14.68 12.52 -2.08
C ALA A 97 14.75 12.21 -0.56
N LEU A 98 14.81 10.93 -0.18
CA LEU A 98 14.71 10.44 1.22
C LEU A 98 13.39 10.83 1.92
N GLU A 99 12.37 11.17 1.15
CA GLU A 99 11.02 11.51 1.61
C GLU A 99 10.15 10.24 1.73
N VAL A 100 10.54 9.33 2.62
CA VAL A 100 9.91 8.00 2.78
C VAL A 100 8.39 8.09 3.02
N HIS A 101 7.94 9.10 3.76
CA HIS A 101 6.52 9.35 4.02
C HIS A 101 5.72 9.61 2.74
N GLY A 102 6.31 10.34 1.77
CA GLY A 102 5.71 10.59 0.47
C GLY A 102 5.61 9.32 -0.37
N ALA A 103 6.63 8.46 -0.30
CA ALA A 103 6.63 7.17 -0.96
C ALA A 103 5.51 6.24 -0.42
N VAL A 104 5.37 6.17 0.91
CA VAL A 104 4.28 5.43 1.56
C VAL A 104 2.91 5.98 1.14
N ALA A 105 2.75 7.30 1.11
CA ALA A 105 1.50 7.93 0.68
C ALA A 105 1.14 7.58 -0.77
N ALA A 106 2.10 7.57 -1.69
CA ALA A 106 1.89 7.20 -3.10
C ALA A 106 1.42 5.74 -3.25
N VAL A 107 2.10 4.81 -2.57
CA VAL A 107 1.74 3.38 -2.57
C VAL A 107 0.35 3.17 -1.96
N HIS A 108 0.10 3.77 -0.79
CA HIS A 108 -1.17 3.66 -0.08
C HIS A 108 -2.34 4.19 -0.92
N HIS A 109 -2.16 5.36 -1.56
CA HIS A 109 -3.16 5.96 -2.43
C HIS A 109 -3.49 5.07 -3.63
N PHE A 110 -2.50 4.52 -4.33
CA PHE A 110 -2.73 3.61 -5.45
C PHE A 110 -3.56 2.39 -5.02
N TRP A 111 -3.11 1.70 -3.96
CA TRP A 111 -3.77 0.48 -3.50
C TRP A 111 -5.22 0.70 -3.09
N LEU A 112 -5.49 1.72 -2.29
CA LEU A 112 -6.87 1.99 -1.86
C LEU A 112 -7.71 2.61 -2.98
N ARG A 113 -7.29 3.78 -3.49
CA ARG A 113 -8.16 4.64 -4.30
C ARG A 113 -8.23 4.25 -5.77
N SER A 114 -7.18 3.61 -6.29
CA SER A 114 -7.13 3.22 -7.70
C SER A 114 -7.42 1.74 -7.87
N PHE A 115 -6.69 0.89 -7.15
CA PHE A 115 -6.79 -0.56 -7.33
C PHE A 115 -8.04 -1.12 -6.65
N CYS A 116 -8.20 -0.95 -5.34
CA CYS A 116 -9.29 -1.58 -4.60
C CYS A 116 -10.65 -0.90 -4.75
N ASP A 117 -10.70 0.43 -4.85
CA ASP A 117 -11.97 1.18 -4.89
C ASP A 117 -12.60 1.21 -6.31
N VAL A 118 -11.80 1.05 -7.36
CA VAL A 118 -12.24 1.31 -8.75
C VAL A 118 -11.94 0.16 -9.70
N TYR A 119 -10.76 -0.47 -9.61
CA TYR A 119 -10.36 -1.49 -10.59
C TYR A 119 -10.85 -2.90 -10.24
N LEU A 120 -10.70 -3.30 -8.96
CA LEU A 120 -11.25 -4.55 -8.43
C LEU A 120 -12.76 -4.43 -8.21
#